data_AF-A0A815VIU8-F1
#
_entry.id   AF-A0A815VIU8-F1
#
_cell.length_a   1.000
_cell.length_b   1.000
_cell.length_c   1.000
_cell.angle_alpha   90.00
_cell.angle_beta   90.00
_cell.angle_gamma   90.00
#
_symmetry.space_group_name_H-M   'P 1'
#
loop_
_entity.id
_entity.type
_entity.pdbx_description
1 polymer ?
#
loop_
_entity_poly.entity_id
_entity_poly.type
_entity_poly.pdbx_seq_one_letter_code
_entity_poly.pdbx_strand_id
1 'polypeptide(L)'
;SMHIYNLESVMQPLIRLGKSVATLTSDNGSDWSGKSPCNIFNYRELWKKLKLDAMILNSYTTGNSRYNPVERSMSPLLNWLVDITLKR
;
A
#
# COMPACT_ATOMS: atom_id res chain seq x y z
N SER A 1 7.86 15.73 -0.81
CA SER A 1 7.00 14.56 -1.04
C SER A 1 7.25 13.56 0.07
N MET A 2 6.21 13.08 0.77
CA MET A 2 6.37 12.04 1.78
C MET A 2 6.56 10.70 1.04
N HIS A 3 7.80 10.21 0.98
CA HIS A 3 8.10 8.92 0.37
C HIS A 3 7.66 7.79 1.31
N ILE A 4 7.21 6.66 0.73
CA ILE A 4 6.83 5.43 1.45
C ILE A 4 7.91 4.97 2.46
N TYR A 5 9.18 5.29 2.20
CA TYR A 5 10.31 5.00 3.08
C TYR A 5 10.35 5.81 4.39
N ASN A 6 9.55 6.88 4.51
CA ASN A 6 9.41 7.65 5.75
C ASN A 6 8.18 7.24 6.59
N LEU A 7 7.50 6.13 6.25
CA LEU A 7 6.37 5.65 7.06
C LEU A 7 6.78 5.37 8.50
N GLU A 8 7.98 4.81 8.70
CA GLU A 8 8.49 4.54 10.05
C GLU A 8 8.60 5.83 10.88
N SER A 9 9.15 6.91 10.33
CA SER A 9 9.30 8.16 11.09
C SER A 9 7.96 8.82 11.43
N VAL A 10 6.92 8.58 10.64
CA VAL A 10 5.54 9.03 10.93
C VAL A 10 4.87 8.13 11.98
N MET A 11 5.12 6.83 11.95
CA MET A 11 4.50 5.86 12.86
C MET A 11 5.17 5.84 14.24
N GLN A 12 6.49 5.99 14.30
CA GLN A 12 7.29 5.86 15.53
C GLN A 12 6.76 6.72 16.70
N PRO A 13 6.39 8.00 16.51
CA PRO A 13 5.79 8.79 17.59
C PRO A 13 4.47 8.21 18.11
N LEU A 14 3.61 7.73 17.22
CA LEU A 14 2.31 7.14 17.57
C LEU A 14 2.50 5.80 18.31
N ILE A 15 3.38 4.95 17.80
CA ILE A 15 3.73 3.67 18.43
C ILE A 15 4.31 3.90 19.83
N ARG A 16 5.20 4.88 20.00
CA ARG A 16 5.77 5.24 21.32
C ARG A 16 4.72 5.71 22.32
N LEU A 17 3.60 6.28 21.84
CA LEU A 17 2.43 6.65 22.64
C LEU A 17 1.49 5.45 22.92
N GLY A 18 1.87 4.23 22.52
CA GLY A 18 1.06 3.03 22.67
C GLY A 18 -0.17 3.00 21.74
N LYS A 19 -0.16 3.81 20.67
CA LYS A 19 -1.29 3.91 19.75
C LYS A 19 -1.31 2.76 18.74
N SER A 20 -2.51 2.28 18.45
CA SER A 20 -2.75 1.29 17.41
C SER A 20 -2.75 1.97 16.04
N VAL A 21 -1.79 1.60 15.18
CA VAL A 21 -1.59 2.24 13.87
C VAL A 21 -1.58 1.18 12.78
N ALA A 22 -2.29 1.45 11.68
CA ALA A 22 -2.19 0.65 10.46
C ALA A 22 -1.81 1.51 9.26
N THR A 23 -1.05 0.93 8.34
CA THR A 23 -0.66 1.56 7.08
C THR A 23 -1.21 0.77 5.92
N LEU A 24 -1.98 1.42 5.05
CA LEU A 24 -2.41 0.85 3.78
C LEU A 24 -1.59 1.50 2.67
N THR A 25 -0.84 0.68 1.94
CA THR A 25 -0.05 1.15 0.79
C THR A 25 -0.67 0.61 -0.48
N SER A 26 -1.11 1.50 -1.37
CA SER A 26 -1.71 1.19 -2.66
C SER A 26 -0.78 1.65 -3.79
N ASP A 27 -0.88 1.04 -4.97
CA ASP A 27 -0.23 1.51 -6.20
C ASP A 27 -1.03 2.63 -6.89
N ASN A 28 -2.16 3.05 -6.30
CA ASN A 28 -3.12 3.97 -6.90
C ASN A 28 -3.69 3.47 -8.24
N GLY A 29 -3.71 2.15 -8.45
CA GLY A 29 -4.43 1.53 -9.56
C GLY A 29 -5.89 1.98 -9.61
N SER A 30 -6.52 1.81 -10.78
CA SER A 30 -7.91 2.26 -11.04
C SER A 30 -8.89 1.83 -9.96
N ASP A 31 -8.66 0.65 -9.39
CA ASP A 31 -9.60 0.00 -8.47
C ASP A 31 -9.41 0.48 -7.01
N TRP A 32 -8.18 0.88 -6.63
CA TRP A 32 -7.80 1.18 -5.25
C TRP A 32 -7.23 2.58 -5.05
N SER A 33 -7.62 3.51 -5.93
CA SER A 33 -7.29 4.93 -5.79
C SER A 33 -7.73 5.46 -4.43
N GLY A 34 -6.78 6.03 -3.69
CA GLY A 34 -7.03 6.70 -2.41
C GLY A 34 -7.91 7.95 -2.54
N LYS A 35 -8.19 8.40 -3.77
CA LYS A 35 -9.05 9.54 -4.08
C LYS A 35 -10.50 9.14 -4.39
N SER A 36 -10.79 7.85 -4.52
CA SER A 36 -12.15 7.37 -4.78
C SER A 36 -13.03 7.51 -3.53
N PRO A 37 -14.21 8.15 -3.60
CA PRO A 37 -15.11 8.29 -2.46
C PRO A 37 -15.55 6.95 -1.85
N CYS A 38 -15.78 5.93 -2.68
CA CYS A 38 -16.14 4.59 -2.24
C CYS A 38 -15.02 3.97 -1.39
N ASN A 39 -13.77 4.12 -1.82
CA ASN A 39 -12.62 3.60 -1.09
C ASN A 39 -12.42 4.34 0.23
N ILE A 40 -12.60 5.67 0.26
CA ILE A 40 -12.56 6.47 1.50
C ILE A 40 -13.60 5.95 2.52
N PHE A 41 -14.81 5.63 2.07
CA PHE A 41 -15.83 5.06 2.96
C PHE A 41 -15.40 3.70 3.51
N ASN A 42 -14.89 2.82 2.65
CA ASN A 42 -14.39 1.50 3.06
C ASN A 42 -13.24 1.61 4.06
N TYR A 43 -12.30 2.54 3.83
CA TYR A 43 -11.18 2.83 4.73
C TYR A 43 -11.68 3.32 6.09
N ARG A 44 -12.66 4.22 6.13
CA ARG A 44 -13.28 4.68 7.38
C ARG A 44 -13.90 3.51 8.16
N GLU A 45 -14.64 2.64 7.49
CA GLU A 45 -15.28 1.50 8.15
C GLU A 45 -14.25 0.46 8.64
N LEU A 46 -13.15 0.28 7.90
CA LEU A 46 -12.02 -0.55 8.33
C LEU A 46 -11.36 0.03 9.59
N TRP A 47 -11.08 1.33 9.59
CA TRP A 47 -10.49 2.05 10.74
C TRP A 47 -11.31 1.86 12.02
N LYS A 48 -12.64 2.01 11.93
CA LYS A 48 -13.55 1.77 13.06
C LYS A 48 -13.58 0.32 13.51
N LYS A 49 -13.69 -0.63 12.57
CA LYS A 49 -13.77 -2.07 12.89
C LYS A 49 -12.53 -2.57 13.60
N LEU A 50 -11.36 -2.09 13.16
CA LEU A 50 -10.07 -2.43 13.75
C LEU A 50 -9.75 -1.60 15.02
N LYS A 51 -10.61 -0.66 15.40
CA LYS A 51 -10.45 0.24 16.56
C LYS A 51 -9.08 0.92 16.58
N LEU A 52 -8.61 1.35 15.40
CA LEU A 52 -7.31 1.96 15.24
C LEU A 52 -7.32 3.39 15.77
N ASP A 53 -6.22 3.84 16.38
CA ASP A 53 -6.04 5.25 16.74
C ASP A 53 -5.64 6.08 15.51
N ALA A 54 -4.89 5.49 14.59
CA ALA A 54 -4.48 6.12 13.34
C ALA A 54 -4.43 5.13 12.19
N MET A 55 -4.80 5.61 11.00
CA MET A 55 -4.64 4.86 9.75
C MET A 55 -4.00 5.76 8.71
N ILE A 56 -2.87 5.32 8.17
CA ILE A 56 -2.11 6.06 7.17
C ILE A 56 -2.38 5.41 5.82
N LEU A 57 -2.96 6.18 4.90
CA LEU A 57 -3.15 5.77 3.52
C LEU A 57 -2.01 6.35 2.69
N ASN A 58 -1.23 5.48 2.06
CA ASN A 58 -0.14 5.89 1.19
C ASN A 58 -0.32 5.28 -0.20
N SER A 59 0.15 6.00 -1.21
CA SER A 59 0.11 5.56 -2.60
C SER A 59 1.48 5.70 -3.24
N TYR A 60 1.96 4.66 -3.93
CA TYR A 60 3.10 4.80 -4.82
C TYR A 60 2.75 5.80 -5.93
N THR A 61 3.68 6.71 -6.21
CA THR A 61 3.57 7.58 -7.39
C THR A 61 3.86 6.75 -8.65
N THR A 62 3.19 7.08 -9.76
CA THR A 62 3.43 6.45 -11.07
C THR A 62 4.93 6.41 -11.39
N GLY A 63 5.48 5.22 -11.68
CA GLY A 63 6.91 4.99 -11.94
C GLY A 63 7.75 4.58 -10.71
N ASN A 64 7.18 4.65 -9.49
CA ASN A 64 7.82 4.10 -8.28
C ASN A 64 7.45 2.65 -7.99
N SER A 65 6.59 2.05 -8.82
CA SER A 65 6.27 0.62 -8.85
C SER A 65 7.53 -0.27 -8.92
N ARG A 66 8.58 0.17 -9.62
CA ARG A 66 9.91 -0.49 -9.65
C ARG A 66 10.59 -0.63 -8.28
N TYR A 67 10.14 0.13 -7.29
CA TYR A 67 10.63 0.12 -5.92
C TYR A 67 9.68 -0.57 -4.94
N ASN A 68 8.49 -0.98 -5.41
CA ASN A 68 7.57 -1.80 -4.64
C ASN A 68 8.19 -3.20 -4.47
N PRO A 69 8.52 -3.63 -3.23
CA PRO A 69 9.18 -4.91 -2.99
C PRO A 69 8.30 -6.10 -3.43
N VAL A 70 6.96 -5.94 -3.42
CA VAL A 70 6.04 -6.96 -3.92
C VAL A 70 6.18 -7.13 -5.43
N GLU A 71 6.17 -6.04 -6.19
CA GLU A 71 6.37 -6.11 -7.65
C GLU A 71 7.77 -6.58 -8.02
N ARG A 72 8.81 -6.18 -7.28
CA ARG A 72 10.16 -6.73 -7.49
C ARG A 72 10.24 -8.23 -7.24
N SER A 73 9.46 -8.75 -6.30
CA SER A 73 9.43 -10.17 -5.99
C SER A 73 8.53 -10.94 -6.97
N MET A 74 7.45 -10.33 -7.44
CA MET A 74 6.53 -10.92 -8.41
C MET A 74 7.04 -10.82 -9.85
N SER A 75 7.82 -9.81 -10.23
CA SER A 75 8.26 -9.61 -11.61
C SER A 75 9.09 -10.79 -12.15
N PRO A 76 10.04 -11.38 -11.39
CA PRO A 76 10.72 -12.61 -11.80
C PRO A 76 9.77 -13.81 -11.93
N LEU A 77 8.81 -13.96 -11.01
CA LEU A 77 7.82 -15.04 -11.02
C LEU A 77 6.85 -14.93 -12.21
N LEU A 78 6.42 -13.71 -12.51
CA LEU A 78 5.56 -13.42 -13.66
C LEU A 78 6.31 -13.64 -14.97
N ASN A 79 7.58 -13.24 -15.06
CA ASN A 79 8.41 -13.52 -16.24
C ASN A 79 8.57 -15.03 -16.44
N TRP A 80 8.81 -15.79 -15.36
CA TRP A 80 8.88 -17.26 -15.42
C TRP A 80 7.55 -17.88 -15.88
N LEU A 81 6.41 -17.40 -15.37
CA LEU A 81 5.07 -17.84 -15.80
C LEU A 81 4.78 -17.49 -17.27
N VAL A 82 5.18 -16.31 -17.73
CA VAL A 82 5.02 -15.89 -19.12
C VAL A 82 5.87 -16.75 -20.05
N ASP A 83 7.09 -17.12 -19.63
CA ASP A 83 7.99 -18.02 -20.38
C ASP A 83 7.42 -19.44 -20.53
N ILE A 84 6.57 -19.88 -19.58
CA ILE A 84 5.85 -21.16 -19.67
C ILE A 84 4.66 -21.08 -20.65
N THR A 85 4.12 -19.88 -20.92
CA THR A 85 2.84 -19.73 -21.63
C THR A 85 2.99 -19.40 -23.13
N LEU A 86 4.20 -19.46 -23.71
CA LEU A 86 4.41 -19.33 -25.15
C LEU A 86 5.20 -20.51 -25.73
N LYS A 87 4.64 -21.71 -25.61
CA LYS A 87 4.84 -22.75 -26.63
C LYS A 87 3.56 -22.89 -27.43
N ARG A 88 3.49 -22.18 -28.56
CA ARG A 88 2.57 -22.49 -29.65
C ARG A 88 3.37 -23.14 -30.76
#